data_AF-A0A7Y2I485-F1
#
_entry.id   AF-A0A7Y2I485-F1
#
_cell.length_a   1.000
_cell.length_b   1.000
_cell.length_c   1.000
_cell.angle_alpha   90.00
_cell.angle_beta   90.00
_cell.angle_gamma   90.00
#
_symmetry.space_group_name_H-M   'P 1'
#
loop_
_entity.id
_entity.type
_entity.pdbx_description
1 polymer ?
#
loop_
_entity_poly.entity_id
_entity_poly.type
_entity_poly.pdbx_seq_one_letter_code
_entity_poly.pdbx_strand_id
1 'polypeptide(L)'
;MRILDQDIKIKENLFYSLKRYPVWWIILIITMFFDYLSTTVFVAQYGTEAEANITTRFMMESINPYFGNIFGKLLQLISVIGLVSVSRRVGNFFLLFVILLNCWAIVMNSIVI
;
A
#
# COMPACT_ATOMS: atom_id res chain seq x y z
N MET A 1 23.15 -6.94 -4.74
CA MET A 1 22.98 -5.94 -5.82
C MET A 1 23.73 -4.72 -5.36
N ARG A 2 24.68 -4.22 -6.15
CA ARG A 2 25.47 -3.03 -5.77
C ARG A 2 24.71 -1.78 -6.20
N ILE A 3 24.36 -0.92 -5.25
CA ILE A 3 23.87 0.43 -5.51
C ILE A 3 24.88 1.35 -4.82
N LEU A 4 25.47 2.29 -5.56
CA LEU A 4 26.46 3.25 -5.04
C LEU A 4 27.61 2.58 -4.25
N ASP A 5 28.15 1.48 -4.81
CA ASP A 5 29.24 0.69 -4.22
C ASP A 5 28.93 -0.01 -2.88
N GLN A 6 27.69 0.03 -2.40
CA GLN A 6 27.23 -0.75 -1.26
C GLN A 6 26.51 -2.01 -1.72
N ASP A 7 26.90 -3.16 -1.16
CA ASP A 7 26.21 -4.43 -1.40
C ASP A 7 24.87 -4.45 -0.66
N ILE A 8 23.80 -4.13 -1.38
CA ILE A 8 22.44 -4.24 -0.87
C ILE A 8 22.00 -5.71 -0.98
N LYS A 9 21.85 -6.31 0.18
CA LYS A 9 21.31 -7.65 0.35
C LYS A 9 19.79 -7.59 0.48
N ILE A 10 19.12 -7.36 -0.65
CA ILE A 10 17.66 -7.18 -0.79
C ILE A 10 16.88 -8.25 -0.01
N LYS A 11 17.15 -9.53 -0.29
CA LYS A 11 16.46 -10.65 0.37
C LYS A 11 16.68 -10.66 1.89
N GLU A 12 17.92 -10.46 2.35
CA GLU A 12 18.22 -10.43 3.78
C GLU A 12 17.53 -9.25 4.48
N ASN A 13 17.44 -8.09 3.82
CA ASN A 13 16.79 -6.91 4.37
C ASN A 13 15.28 -7.12 4.53
N LEU A 14 14.63 -7.73 3.52
CA LEU A 14 13.22 -8.08 3.58
C LEU A 14 12.95 -9.11 4.69
N PHE A 15 13.71 -10.21 4.72
CA PHE A 15 13.57 -11.23 5.76
C PHE A 15 13.82 -10.67 7.16
N TYR A 16 14.78 -9.77 7.30
CA TYR A 16 15.05 -9.08 8.56
C TYR A 16 13.84 -8.24 9.00
N SER A 17 13.23 -7.47 8.09
CA SER A 17 12.03 -6.67 8.40
C SER A 17 10.84 -7.56 8.76
N LEU A 18 10.57 -8.60 7.97
CA LEU A 18 9.47 -9.55 8.23
C LEU A 18 9.60 -10.23 9.59
N LYS A 19 10.81 -10.66 9.98
CA LYS A 19 11.04 -11.31 11.26
C LYS A 19 11.06 -10.35 12.44
N ARG A 20 11.61 -9.14 12.27
CA ARG A 20 11.76 -8.18 13.37
C ARG A 20 10.50 -7.36 13.63
N TYR A 21 9.71 -7.10 12.59
CA TYR A 21 8.52 -6.25 12.64
C TYR A 21 7.26 -6.96 12.10
N PRO A 22 6.96 -8.20 12.53
CA PRO A 22 5.84 -8.97 11.98
C PRO A 22 4.49 -8.28 12.22
N VAL A 23 4.34 -7.63 13.37
CA VAL A 23 3.12 -6.88 13.74
C VAL A 23 2.85 -5.76 12.73
N TRP A 24 3.88 -5.03 12.30
CA TRP A 24 3.73 -3.94 11.32
C TRP A 24 3.26 -4.46 9.97
N TRP A 25 3.79 -5.60 9.52
CA TRP A 25 3.34 -6.27 8.30
C TRP A 25 1.89 -6.76 8.41
N ILE A 26 1.49 -7.33 9.56
CA ILE A 26 0.11 -7.75 9.80
C ILE A 26 -0.83 -6.54 9.75
N ILE A 27 -0.48 -5.45 10.44
CA ILE A 27 -1.26 -4.20 10.41
C ILE A 27 -1.36 -3.66 8.98
N LEU A 28 -0.28 -3.69 8.20
CA LEU A 28 -0.32 -3.28 6.78
C LEU A 28 -1.35 -4.10 6.00
N ILE A 29 -1.34 -5.43 6.12
CA ILE A 29 -2.29 -6.28 5.39
C ILE A 29 -3.73 -6.02 5.83
N ILE A 30 -3.97 -5.87 7.14
CA ILE A 30 -5.30 -5.59 7.68
C ILE A 30 -5.80 -4.23 7.19
N THR A 31 -4.99 -3.18 7.33
CA THR A 31 -5.36 -1.83 6.88
C THR A 31 -5.56 -1.78 5.37
N MET A 32 -4.74 -2.47 4.58
CA MET A 32 -4.90 -2.56 3.13
C MET A 32 -6.22 -3.25 2.74
N PHE A 33 -6.65 -4.26 3.49
CA PHE A 33 -7.94 -4.93 3.27
C PHE A 33 -9.12 -4.01 3.60
N PHE A 34 -9.09 -3.32 4.75
CA PHE A 34 -10.15 -2.37 5.10
C PHE A 34 -10.21 -1.19 4.15
N ASP A 35 -9.05 -0.68 3.73
CA ASP A 35 -8.94 0.39 2.74
C ASP A 35 -9.55 -0.05 1.41
N TYR A 36 -9.21 -1.25 0.92
CA TYR A 36 -9.86 -1.85 -0.26
C TYR A 36 -11.40 -1.90 -0.13
N LEU A 37 -11.92 -2.41 1.00
CA LEU A 37 -13.36 -2.48 1.22
C LEU A 37 -14.00 -1.09 1.24
N SER A 38 -13.41 -0.15 1.97
CA SER A 38 -13.91 1.22 2.10
C SER A 38 -13.95 1.93 0.74
N THR A 39 -12.88 1.83 -0.05
CA THR A 39 -12.81 2.38 -1.41
C THR A 39 -13.83 1.71 -2.32
N THR A 40 -14.05 0.40 -2.19
CA THR A 40 -15.03 -0.32 -3.03
C THR A 40 -16.45 0.17 -2.75
N VAL A 41 -16.81 0.36 -1.48
CA VAL A 41 -18.12 0.92 -1.09
C VAL A 41 -18.26 2.38 -1.56
N PHE A 42 -17.21 3.18 -1.35
CA PHE A 42 -17.18 4.59 -1.75
C PHE A 42 -17.34 4.76 -3.26
N VAL A 43 -16.59 4.02 -4.07
CA VAL A 43 -16.67 4.06 -5.53
C VAL A 43 -18.00 3.51 -6.04
N ALA A 44 -18.60 2.52 -5.35
CA ALA A 44 -19.93 2.04 -5.70
C ALA A 44 -21.03 3.10 -5.50
N GLN A 45 -20.85 4.03 -4.56
CA GLN A 45 -21.81 5.11 -4.27
C GLN A 45 -21.56 6.37 -5.09
N TYR A 46 -20.29 6.80 -5.21
CA TYR A 46 -19.90 8.10 -5.78
C TYR A 46 -19.26 8.00 -7.16
N GLY A 47 -19.05 6.79 -7.68
CA GLY A 47 -18.38 6.55 -8.95
C GLY A 47 -16.85 6.60 -8.84
N THR A 48 -16.17 6.18 -9.91
CA THR A 48 -14.70 6.11 -9.96
C THR A 48 -14.03 7.47 -9.98
N GLU A 49 -14.72 8.51 -10.45
CA GLU A 49 -14.18 9.87 -10.54
C GLU A 49 -13.88 10.49 -9.17
N ALA A 50 -14.60 10.04 -8.14
CA ALA A 50 -14.44 10.48 -6.77
C ALA A 50 -13.15 9.96 -6.11
N GLU A 51 -12.50 8.95 -6.69
CA GLU A 51 -11.25 8.39 -6.16
C GLU A 51 -10.11 9.43 -6.28
N ALA A 52 -9.58 9.85 -5.12
CA ALA A 52 -8.54 10.86 -5.06
C ALA A 52 -7.19 10.39 -5.62
N ASN A 53 -6.94 9.07 -5.59
CA ASN A 53 -5.70 8.51 -6.11
C ASN A 53 -5.78 8.36 -7.64
N ILE A 54 -5.08 9.24 -8.36
CA ILE A 54 -5.06 9.28 -9.82
C ILE A 54 -4.65 7.93 -10.42
N THR A 55 -3.65 7.25 -9.85
CA THR A 55 -3.18 5.97 -10.37
C THR A 55 -4.23 4.87 -10.19
N THR A 56 -4.86 4.81 -9.01
CA THR A 56 -5.93 3.83 -8.76
C THR A 56 -7.14 4.13 -9.63
N ARG A 57 -7.53 5.41 -9.76
CA ARG A 57 -8.61 5.86 -10.63
C ARG A 57 -8.37 5.45 -12.08
N PHE A 58 -7.17 5.71 -12.61
CA PHE A 58 -6.80 5.30 -13.97
C PHE A 58 -6.94 3.78 -14.17
N MET A 59 -6.51 2.98 -13.18
CA MET A 59 -6.66 1.52 -13.22
C MET A 59 -8.11 1.06 -13.15
N MET A 60 -8.94 1.74 -12.33
CA MET A 60 -10.37 1.47 -12.21
C MET A 60 -11.11 1.76 -13.51
N GLU A 61 -10.79 2.88 -14.16
CA GLU A 61 -11.37 3.29 -15.45
C GLU A 61 -10.92 2.37 -16.60
N SER A 62 -9.67 1.92 -16.58
CA SER A 62 -9.10 1.12 -17.68
C SER A 62 -9.55 -0.35 -17.68
N ILE A 63 -9.77 -0.93 -16.50
CA ILE A 63 -10.06 -2.37 -16.35
C ILE A 63 -11.48 -2.55 -15.84
N ASN A 64 -11.71 -2.16 -14.58
CA ASN A 64 -12.96 -2.23 -13.84
C ASN A 64 -12.73 -1.62 -12.44
N PRO A 65 -13.70 -0.94 -11.81
CA PRO A 65 -13.59 -0.44 -10.44
C PRO A 65 -13.02 -1.43 -9.42
N TYR A 66 -13.52 -2.68 -9.41
CA TYR A 66 -13.10 -3.69 -8.44
C TYR A 66 -11.66 -4.15 -8.69
N PHE A 67 -11.34 -4.53 -9.92
CA PHE A 67 -10.00 -5.01 -10.28
C PHE A 67 -8.95 -3.90 -10.21
N GLY A 68 -9.29 -2.68 -10.63
CA GLY A 68 -8.41 -1.52 -10.56
C GLY A 68 -8.01 -1.17 -9.12
N ASN A 69 -8.96 -1.26 -8.17
CA ASN A 69 -8.66 -1.09 -6.75
C ASN A 69 -7.67 -2.14 -6.24
N ILE A 70 -7.90 -3.42 -6.55
CA ILE A 70 -7.00 -4.52 -6.17
C ILE A 70 -5.59 -4.28 -6.74
N PHE A 71 -5.48 -3.92 -8.02
CA PHE A 71 -4.18 -3.63 -8.65
C PHE A 71 -3.46 -2.46 -7.98
N GLY A 72 -4.18 -1.39 -7.62
CA GLY A 72 -3.61 -0.27 -6.87
C GLY A 72 -3.01 -0.71 -5.53
N LYS A 73 -3.74 -1.52 -4.75
CA LYS A 73 -3.23 -2.04 -3.47
C LYS A 73 -2.06 -3.03 -3.66
N LEU A 74 -2.07 -3.84 -4.71
CA LEU A 74 -0.93 -4.71 -5.04
C LEU A 74 0.33 -3.92 -5.39
N LEU A 75 0.20 -2.85 -6.19
CA LEU A 75 1.32 -1.96 -6.51
C LEU A 75 1.86 -1.27 -5.26
N GLN A 76 0.98 -0.87 -4.34
CA GLN A 76 1.37 -0.30 -3.05
C GLN A 76 2.17 -1.31 -2.21
N LEU A 77 1.71 -2.56 -2.14
CA LEU A 77 2.42 -3.64 -1.43
C LEU A 77 3.80 -3.91 -2.05
N ILE A 78 3.90 -4.00 -3.38
CA ILE A 78 5.17 -4.17 -4.10
C ILE A 78 6.12 -3.00 -3.80
N SER A 79 5.59 -1.77 -3.77
CA SER A 79 6.37 -0.57 -3.45
C SER A 79 6.92 -0.61 -2.02
N VAL A 80 6.12 -1.03 -1.04
CA VAL A 80 6.57 -1.23 0.35
C VAL A 80 7.66 -2.30 0.42
N ILE A 81 7.46 -3.45 -0.22
CA ILE A 81 8.45 -4.54 -0.24
C ILE A 81 9.76 -4.05 -0.86
N GLY A 82 9.69 -3.34 -1.98
CA GLY A 82 10.86 -2.77 -2.64
C GLY A 82 11.64 -1.83 -1.74
N LEU A 83 10.96 -0.85 -1.13
CA LEU A 83 11.59 0.16 -0.27
C LEU A 83 12.15 -0.42 1.03
N VAL A 84 11.44 -1.37 1.65
CA VAL A 84 11.94 -2.10 2.82
C VAL A 84 13.18 -2.91 2.49
N SER A 85 13.24 -3.47 1.29
CA SER A 85 14.39 -4.27 0.85
C SER A 85 15.63 -3.41 0.56
N VAL A 86 15.45 -2.16 0.15
CA VAL A 86 16.57 -1.22 -0.14
C VAL A 86 17.24 -0.75 1.15
N SER A 87 16.49 -0.46 2.22
CA SER A 87 17.06 0.08 3.47
C SER A 87 16.40 -0.48 4.72
N ARG A 88 17.20 -1.08 5.61
CA ARG A 88 16.72 -1.65 6.90
C ARG A 88 16.20 -0.60 7.87
N ARG A 89 16.77 0.62 7.86
CA ARG A 89 16.35 1.72 8.77
C ARG A 89 15.15 2.46 8.20
N VAL A 90 15.23 2.88 6.93
CA VAL A 90 14.20 3.72 6.30
C VAL A 90 12.96 2.90 5.95
N GLY A 91 13.13 1.61 5.63
CA GLY A 91 12.04 0.71 5.29
C GLY A 91 10.90 0.67 6.32
N ASN A 92 11.23 0.67 7.62
CA ASN A 92 10.20 0.58 8.66
C ASN A 92 9.40 1.88 8.81
N PHE A 93 10.06 3.04 8.63
CA PHE A 93 9.36 4.33 8.58
C PHE A 93 8.41 4.37 7.38
N PHE A 94 8.82 3.82 6.25
CA PHE A 94 7.96 3.72 5.08
C PHE A 94 6.76 2.80 5.33
N LEU A 95 6.95 1.69 6.03
CA LEU A 95 5.89 0.77 6.43
C LEU A 95 4.84 1.48 7.30
N LEU A 96 5.28 2.20 8.33
CA LEU A 96 4.41 3.03 9.18
C LEU A 96 3.68 4.11 8.35
N PHE A 97 4.41 4.81 7.47
CA PHE A 97 3.83 5.85 6.64
C PHE A 97 2.71 5.32 5.74
N VAL A 98 2.91 4.16 5.12
CA VAL A 98 1.89 3.52 4.27
C VAL A 98 0.68 3.06 5.08
N ILE A 99 0.90 2.53 6.30
CA ILE A 99 -0.20 2.18 7.21
C ILE A 99 -1.03 3.43 7.54
N LEU A 100 -0.38 4.56 7.85
CA LEU A 100 -1.08 5.81 8.14
C LEU A 100 -1.88 6.31 6.94
N LEU A 101 -1.34 6.19 5.72
CA LEU A 101 -2.08 6.54 4.51
C LEU A 101 -3.31 5.64 4.29
N ASN A 102 -3.21 4.34 4.54
CA ASN A 102 -4.37 3.44 4.46
C ASN A 102 -5.43 3.82 5.49
N CYS A 103 -5.03 4.09 6.74
CA CYS A 103 -5.94 4.55 7.78
C CYS A 103 -6.62 5.87 7.41
N TRP A 104 -5.86 6.81 6.84
CA TRP A 104 -6.40 8.08 6.36
C TRP A 104 -7.43 7.87 5.25
N ALA A 105 -7.12 7.01 4.26
CA ALA A 105 -8.04 6.69 3.18
C ALA A 105 -9.34 6.07 3.71
N ILE A 106 -9.26 5.12 4.65
CA ILE A 106 -10.43 4.52 5.31
C ILE A 106 -11.29 5.60 5.97
N VAL A 107 -10.67 6.51 6.74
CA VAL A 107 -11.37 7.59 7.44
C VAL A 107 -12.06 8.52 6.43
N MET A 108 -11.36 8.96 5.39
CA MET A 108 -11.92 9.84 4.37
C MET A 108 -13.08 9.17 3.63
N ASN A 109 -12.92 7.92 3.22
CA ASN A 109 -13.98 7.17 2.55
C ASN A 109 -15.19 7.00 3.48
N SER A 110 -14.97 6.76 4.77
CA SER A 110 -16.03 6.50 5.75
C SER A 110 -16.74 7.76 6.27
N ILE A 111 -16.10 8.93 6.23
CA ILE A 111 -16.76 10.22 6.55
C ILE A 111 -17.71 10.63 5.42
N VAL A 112 -17.37 10.28 4.18
CA VAL A 112 -18.14 10.68 3.00
C VAL A 112 -19.27 9.68 2.69
N ILE A 113 -19.17 8.43 3.14
CA ILE A 113 -20.28 7.44 3.13
C ILE A 113 -21.34 7.85 4.16
#